data_AF-W7PB84-F1
#
_entry.id   AF-W7PB84-F1
#
_cell.length_a   1.000
_cell.length_b   1.000
_cell.length_c   1.000
_cell.angle_alpha   90.00
_cell.angle_beta   90.00
_cell.angle_gamma   90.00
#
_symmetry.space_group_name_H-M   'P 1'
#
loop_
_entity.id
_entity.type
_entity.pdbx_description
1 polymer ?
#
loop_
_entity_poly.entity_id
_entity_poly.type
_entity_poly.pdbx_seq_one_letter_code
_entity_poly.pdbx_strand_id
1 'polypeptide(L)'
;MTKKYVAAVLFTVLLTGAVETSSALELSQYNNLDTVNRIVNDSEVTDNLRKTLGDHYQTFIDNFDVFGEPHTTTGGGLFVEGWLKDLYQENASALVINPDGKIFAAWVVPESNVIHYQSSDNSQAINADIQQWAARFNTMQFVKSSQSGLAFDGEWAGEFENDSTLTLRLAESGNRITGSYCYVSRRGNRIDCPEEDERNLSGTIAGNRANVEFNSSFGGVGGRAVLEIKGSEMEWLLVTPPQKGNDYAPLRYTLRKAASVQNAETRKLDTEKFAISLINKCGRFEGECDQMVYLGVRKSDNSTISLKGKTLHDPAGKIIGSTYKNGEIAYTVTYAPVKLVVSKGNHVLVEQSGQWLK
;
A
#
# COMPACT_ATOMS: atom_id res chain seq x y z
N MET A 1 13.56 -57.97 -66.92
CA MET A 1 12.65 -56.87 -66.57
C MET A 1 12.91 -56.45 -65.13
N THR A 2 13.19 -55.16 -64.94
CA THR A 2 13.08 -54.34 -63.72
C THR A 2 13.70 -54.83 -62.41
N LYS A 3 14.82 -54.19 -62.01
CA LYS A 3 15.04 -53.78 -60.62
C LYS A 3 15.70 -52.41 -60.59
N LYS A 4 15.06 -51.51 -59.84
CA LYS A 4 15.28 -50.06 -59.75
C LYS A 4 16.53 -49.77 -58.89
N TYR A 5 17.41 -48.90 -59.35
CA TYR A 5 18.41 -48.26 -58.49
C TYR A 5 17.82 -46.96 -57.95
N VAL A 6 17.71 -46.88 -56.62
CA VAL A 6 17.35 -45.66 -55.89
C VAL A 6 18.61 -44.82 -55.75
N ALA A 7 18.68 -43.68 -56.43
CA ALA A 7 19.70 -42.67 -56.18
C ALA A 7 19.19 -41.75 -55.05
N ALA A 8 19.82 -41.83 -53.88
CA ALA A 8 19.59 -40.90 -52.78
C ALA A 8 20.39 -39.62 -53.05
N VAL A 9 19.69 -38.51 -53.29
CA VAL A 9 20.28 -37.17 -53.37
C VAL A 9 20.29 -36.60 -51.95
N LEU A 10 21.47 -36.48 -51.34
CA LEU A 10 21.67 -35.73 -50.10
C LEU A 10 21.73 -34.24 -50.43
N PHE A 11 20.72 -33.49 -49.98
CA PHE A 11 20.68 -32.03 -50.04
C PHE A 11 21.29 -31.50 -48.73
N THR A 12 22.57 -31.14 -48.76
CA THR A 12 23.23 -30.43 -47.64
C THR A 12 22.82 -28.95 -47.70
N VAL A 13 21.82 -28.58 -46.91
CA VAL A 13 21.48 -27.17 -46.67
C VAL A 13 22.55 -26.59 -45.73
N LEU A 14 23.48 -25.81 -46.29
CA LEU A 14 24.34 -24.92 -45.52
C LEU A 14 23.49 -23.74 -45.02
N LEU A 15 23.02 -23.82 -43.77
CA LEU A 15 22.57 -22.64 -43.04
C LEU A 15 23.78 -21.76 -42.77
N THR A 16 23.95 -20.71 -43.57
CA THR A 16 24.77 -19.56 -43.19
C THR A 16 23.97 -18.78 -42.15
N GLY A 17 24.23 -19.07 -40.88
CA GLY A 17 23.76 -18.21 -39.79
C GLY A 17 24.41 -16.84 -39.97
N ALA A 18 23.60 -15.81 -40.21
CA ALA A 18 24.04 -14.43 -40.04
C ALA A 18 24.39 -14.28 -38.55
N VAL A 19 25.68 -14.18 -38.26
CA VAL A 19 26.14 -13.74 -36.95
C VAL A 19 25.82 -12.25 -36.92
N GLU A 20 24.73 -11.88 -36.25
CA GLU A 20 24.48 -10.49 -35.87
C GLU A 20 25.63 -10.08 -34.93
N THR A 21 26.64 -9.43 -35.47
CA THR A 21 27.66 -8.77 -34.67
C THR A 21 27.01 -7.54 -34.06
N SER A 22 26.43 -7.68 -32.87
CA SER A 22 26.10 -6.54 -32.02
C SER A 22 27.40 -5.78 -31.80
N SER A 23 27.55 -4.60 -32.41
CA SER A 23 28.67 -3.72 -32.10
C SER A 23 28.58 -3.38 -30.62
N ALA A 24 29.62 -3.73 -29.85
CA ALA A 24 29.66 -3.38 -28.43
C ALA A 24 29.49 -1.86 -28.27
N LEU A 25 28.64 -1.45 -27.34
CA LEU A 25 28.37 -0.04 -27.06
C LEU A 25 29.68 0.69 -26.67
N GLU A 26 30.11 1.65 -27.49
CA GLU A 26 31.31 2.46 -27.25
C GLU A 26 31.03 3.50 -26.15
N LEU A 27 31.17 3.10 -24.89
CA LEU A 27 30.82 3.92 -23.72
C LEU A 27 31.66 5.20 -23.60
N SER A 28 32.89 5.19 -24.10
CA SER A 28 33.84 6.30 -23.99
C SER A 28 33.32 7.59 -24.64
N GLN A 29 32.48 7.49 -25.68
CA GLN A 29 31.92 8.65 -26.38
C GLN A 29 30.96 9.47 -25.51
N TYR A 30 30.42 8.88 -24.45
CA TYR A 30 29.47 9.51 -23.52
C TYR A 30 30.14 10.03 -22.25
N ASN A 31 31.45 9.84 -22.08
CA ASN A 31 32.19 10.19 -20.87
C ASN A 31 32.64 11.66 -20.86
N ASN A 32 31.69 12.58 -21.07
CA ASN A 32 31.88 14.02 -21.00
C ASN A 32 30.54 14.74 -20.80
N LEU A 33 30.52 15.88 -20.10
CA LEU A 33 29.30 16.68 -19.89
C LEU A 33 28.56 17.08 -21.20
N ASP A 34 29.27 17.30 -22.31
CA ASP A 34 28.67 17.69 -23.59
C ASP A 34 28.03 16.51 -24.35
N THR A 35 28.30 15.27 -23.91
CA THR A 35 27.91 14.06 -24.64
C THR A 35 27.08 13.10 -23.79
N VAL A 36 27.17 13.19 -22.47
CA VAL A 36 26.53 12.28 -21.52
C VAL A 36 25.01 12.23 -21.68
N ASN A 37 24.35 13.33 -22.04
CA ASN A 37 22.90 13.36 -22.26
C ASN A 37 22.42 12.45 -23.39
N ARG A 38 23.31 12.00 -24.28
CA ARG A 38 22.97 11.09 -25.38
C ARG A 38 22.80 9.66 -24.89
N ILE A 39 23.44 9.26 -23.78
CA ILE A 39 23.39 7.88 -23.28
C ILE A 39 21.97 7.44 -22.93
N VAL A 40 21.17 8.34 -22.35
CA VAL A 40 19.79 8.06 -21.97
C VAL A 40 18.81 8.10 -23.15
N ASN A 41 19.30 8.49 -24.33
CA ASN A 41 18.57 8.48 -25.59
C ASN A 41 19.08 7.39 -26.56
N ASP A 42 20.15 6.67 -26.19
CA ASP A 42 20.63 5.50 -26.93
C ASP A 42 19.59 4.39 -26.84
N SER A 43 19.23 3.78 -27.97
CA SER A 43 18.16 2.79 -28.02
C SER A 43 18.49 1.53 -27.25
N GLU A 44 19.73 1.04 -27.31
CA GLU A 44 20.13 -0.19 -26.62
C GLU A 44 20.10 0.02 -25.10
N VAL A 45 20.61 1.17 -24.64
CA VAL A 45 20.57 1.56 -23.23
C VAL A 45 19.13 1.76 -22.76
N THR A 46 18.31 2.46 -23.55
CA THR A 46 16.92 2.76 -23.22
C THR A 46 16.08 1.50 -23.10
N ASP A 47 16.23 0.56 -24.04
CA ASP A 47 15.49 -0.71 -24.03
C ASP A 47 15.89 -1.57 -22.82
N ASN A 48 17.18 -1.62 -22.50
CA ASN A 48 17.67 -2.34 -21.32
C ASN A 48 17.19 -1.70 -20.01
N LEU A 49 17.19 -0.37 -19.92
CA LEU A 49 16.64 0.37 -18.78
C LEU A 49 15.15 0.10 -18.61
N ARG A 50 14.35 0.18 -19.68
CA ARG A 50 12.91 -0.10 -19.62
C ARG A 50 12.64 -1.53 -19.17
N LYS A 51 13.39 -2.50 -19.69
CA LYS A 51 13.29 -3.92 -19.32
C LYS A 51 13.66 -4.15 -17.85
N THR A 52 14.71 -3.49 -17.38
CA THR A 52 15.23 -3.66 -16.02
C THR A 52 14.31 -2.99 -15.00
N LEU A 53 13.88 -1.75 -15.27
CA LEU A 53 13.15 -0.90 -14.33
C LEU A 53 11.63 -1.08 -14.36
N GLY A 54 11.06 -1.59 -15.47
CA GLY A 54 9.62 -1.74 -15.64
C GLY A 54 8.87 -0.43 -15.39
N ASP A 55 7.88 -0.48 -14.51
CA ASP A 55 7.03 0.67 -14.15
C ASP A 55 7.82 1.82 -13.49
N HIS A 56 9.03 1.57 -12.99
CA HIS A 56 9.90 2.59 -12.39
C HIS A 56 10.76 3.36 -13.41
N TYR A 57 10.76 2.95 -14.68
CA TYR A 57 11.58 3.59 -15.71
C TYR A 57 11.31 5.09 -15.81
N GLN A 58 10.04 5.50 -15.79
CA GLN A 58 9.68 6.92 -15.94
C GLN A 58 10.19 7.76 -14.75
N THR A 59 9.98 7.27 -13.52
CA THR A 59 10.50 7.92 -12.31
C THR A 59 12.02 8.05 -12.31
N PHE A 60 12.72 7.02 -12.79
CA PHE A 60 14.17 7.04 -12.91
C PHE A 60 14.65 8.06 -13.95
N ILE A 61 14.05 8.07 -15.15
CA ILE A 61 14.53 8.88 -16.27
C ILE A 61 14.17 10.36 -16.13
N ASP A 62 13.04 10.68 -15.48
CA ASP A 62 12.60 12.05 -15.24
C ASP A 62 13.61 12.86 -14.43
N ASN A 63 14.52 12.19 -13.71
CA ASN A 63 15.58 12.83 -12.94
C ASN A 63 16.73 13.35 -13.81
N PHE A 64 16.83 13.05 -15.11
CA PHE A 64 17.95 13.49 -15.95
C PHE A 64 17.69 14.85 -16.63
N ASP A 65 17.32 15.87 -15.85
CA ASP A 65 17.20 17.26 -16.33
C ASP A 65 18.56 17.97 -16.31
N VAL A 66 19.34 17.76 -15.24
CA VAL A 66 20.74 18.17 -15.12
C VAL A 66 21.60 16.91 -15.00
N PHE A 67 22.71 16.87 -15.73
CA PHE A 67 23.66 15.76 -15.69
C PHE A 67 24.87 16.12 -14.83
N GLY A 68 25.33 15.13 -14.04
CA GLY A 68 26.63 15.19 -13.38
C GLY A 68 27.78 14.87 -14.33
N GLU A 69 29.01 15.17 -13.91
CA GLU A 69 30.20 14.77 -14.65
C GLU A 69 30.26 13.23 -14.67
N PRO A 70 30.20 12.59 -15.85
CA PRO A 70 30.34 11.14 -15.93
C PRO A 70 31.78 10.73 -15.66
N HIS A 71 31.98 9.47 -15.29
CA HIS A 71 33.33 8.91 -15.19
C HIS A 71 33.37 7.43 -15.54
N THR A 72 34.58 6.96 -15.88
CA THR A 72 34.84 5.55 -16.15
C THR A 72 34.93 4.77 -14.83
N THR A 73 34.21 3.67 -14.71
CA THR A 73 34.27 2.79 -13.53
C THR A 73 35.53 1.93 -13.55
N THR A 74 35.92 1.36 -12.40
CA THR A 74 37.09 0.47 -12.30
C THR A 74 37.03 -0.73 -13.26
N GLY A 75 35.83 -1.16 -13.66
CA GLY A 75 35.59 -2.24 -14.62
C GLY A 75 35.58 -1.82 -16.09
N GLY A 76 35.92 -0.57 -16.41
CA GLY A 76 35.87 -0.03 -17.76
C GLY A 76 34.46 0.38 -18.23
N GLY A 77 33.48 0.36 -17.33
CA GLY A 77 32.13 0.85 -17.60
C GLY A 77 32.02 2.37 -17.51
N LEU A 78 30.79 2.88 -17.60
CA LEU A 78 30.47 4.30 -17.50
C LEU A 78 29.50 4.51 -16.34
N PHE A 79 29.86 5.41 -15.43
CA PHE A 79 28.94 5.98 -14.44
C PHE A 79 28.35 7.28 -14.98
N VAL A 80 27.05 7.44 -14.79
CA VAL A 80 26.28 8.63 -15.16
C VAL A 80 25.31 8.93 -14.03
N GLU A 81 25.13 10.20 -13.71
CA GLU A 81 24.09 10.63 -12.80
C GLU A 81 23.33 11.85 -13.32
N GLY A 82 22.13 12.03 -12.79
CA GLY A 82 21.32 13.21 -13.06
C GLY A 82 20.38 13.54 -11.92
N TRP A 83 19.92 14.78 -11.89
CA TRP A 83 18.92 15.26 -10.95
C TRP A 83 17.98 16.28 -11.60
N LEU A 84 16.79 16.42 -11.04
CA LEU A 84 15.93 17.55 -11.38
C LEU A 84 16.60 18.85 -10.96
N LYS A 85 16.53 19.87 -11.82
CA LYS A 85 17.08 21.19 -11.49
C LYS A 85 16.59 21.66 -10.12
N ASP A 86 17.52 22.14 -9.32
CA ASP A 86 17.33 22.60 -7.93
C ASP A 86 17.06 21.50 -6.87
N LEU A 87 16.99 20.20 -7.24
CA LEU A 87 16.67 19.08 -6.33
C LEU A 87 17.79 18.03 -6.21
N TYR A 88 19.05 18.44 -6.27
CA TYR A 88 20.22 17.52 -6.27
C TYR A 88 20.26 16.50 -5.12
N GLN A 89 19.79 16.89 -3.93
CA GLN A 89 19.81 16.03 -2.72
C GLN A 89 18.50 15.30 -2.47
N GLU A 90 17.46 15.57 -3.24
CA GLU A 90 16.10 15.11 -2.98
C GLU A 90 15.54 14.28 -4.14
N ASN A 91 15.96 14.57 -5.38
CA ASN A 91 15.54 13.83 -6.56
C ASN A 91 16.69 13.61 -7.54
N ALA A 92 17.22 12.39 -7.57
CA ALA A 92 18.38 12.07 -8.37
C ALA A 92 18.39 10.60 -8.79
N SER A 93 19.03 10.34 -9.92
CA SER A 93 19.24 9.01 -10.47
C SER A 93 20.72 8.80 -10.78
N ALA A 94 21.17 7.56 -10.63
CA ALA A 94 22.49 7.10 -11.01
C ALA A 94 22.40 5.83 -11.85
N LEU A 95 23.27 5.75 -12.85
CA LEU A 95 23.36 4.67 -13.82
C LEU A 95 24.82 4.24 -13.93
N VAL A 96 25.06 2.93 -13.86
CA VAL A 96 26.31 2.32 -14.30
C VAL A 96 26.02 1.39 -15.46
N ILE A 97 26.76 1.52 -16.55
CA ILE A 97 26.73 0.62 -17.69
C ILE A 97 28.09 -0.05 -17.80
N ASN A 98 28.14 -1.37 -17.69
CA ASN A 98 29.36 -2.14 -17.89
C ASN A 98 29.62 -2.39 -19.38
N PRO A 99 30.86 -2.72 -19.78
CA PRO A 99 31.20 -3.07 -21.16
C PRO A 99 30.44 -4.29 -21.70
N ASP A 100 29.96 -5.18 -20.81
CA ASP A 100 29.13 -6.33 -21.16
C ASP A 100 27.64 -5.99 -21.32
N GLY A 101 27.28 -4.70 -21.27
CA GLY A 101 25.92 -4.21 -21.40
C GLY A 101 25.09 -4.34 -20.12
N LYS A 102 25.64 -4.88 -19.02
CA LYS A 102 24.92 -4.90 -17.74
C LYS A 102 24.74 -3.50 -17.22
N ILE A 103 23.53 -3.23 -16.72
CA ILE A 103 23.19 -1.95 -16.12
C ILE A 103 22.87 -2.10 -14.64
N PHE A 104 23.23 -1.08 -13.89
CA PHE A 104 22.87 -0.89 -12.50
C PHE A 104 22.27 0.50 -12.39
N ALA A 105 21.07 0.59 -11.84
CA ALA A 105 20.31 1.82 -11.75
C ALA A 105 19.86 2.04 -10.31
N ALA A 106 20.03 3.26 -9.82
CA ALA A 106 19.53 3.69 -8.52
C ALA A 106 18.84 5.04 -8.64
N TRP A 107 17.83 5.28 -7.82
CA TRP A 107 17.15 6.57 -7.77
C TRP A 107 16.59 6.88 -6.39
N VAL A 108 16.47 8.17 -6.13
CA VAL A 108 15.74 8.76 -4.99
C VAL A 108 14.66 9.67 -5.54
N VAL A 109 13.55 9.79 -4.82
CA VAL A 109 12.48 10.74 -5.10
C VAL A 109 12.24 11.61 -3.85
N PRO A 110 11.80 12.88 -3.98
CA PRO A 110 11.74 13.84 -2.87
C PRO A 110 10.92 13.36 -1.67
N GLU A 111 9.94 12.50 -1.92
CA GLU A 111 9.00 11.99 -0.92
C GLU A 111 9.44 10.65 -0.31
N SER A 112 10.60 10.10 -0.67
CA SER A 112 11.09 8.79 -0.22
C SER A 112 12.33 8.92 0.68
N ASN A 113 12.36 8.17 1.78
CA ASN A 113 13.55 8.04 2.65
C ASN A 113 14.42 6.81 2.27
N VAL A 114 14.21 6.25 1.08
CA VAL A 114 14.93 5.07 0.61
C VAL A 114 15.55 5.30 -0.76
N ILE A 115 16.67 4.63 -0.99
CA ILE A 115 17.33 4.57 -2.29
C ILE A 115 16.82 3.32 -2.99
N HIS A 116 16.13 3.49 -4.11
CA HIS A 116 15.75 2.37 -4.94
C HIS A 116 16.97 1.91 -5.75
N TYR A 117 17.08 0.60 -5.97
CA TYR A 117 18.17 0.01 -6.73
C TYR A 117 17.69 -1.22 -7.49
N GLN A 118 18.09 -1.31 -8.75
CA GLN A 118 17.86 -2.47 -9.60
C GLN A 118 19.04 -2.69 -10.54
N SER A 119 19.24 -3.94 -10.95
CA SER A 119 20.26 -4.30 -11.93
C SER A 119 19.71 -5.27 -12.97
N SER A 120 20.23 -5.20 -14.18
CA SER A 120 19.79 -6.07 -15.28
C SER A 120 20.12 -7.55 -15.05
N ASP A 121 21.08 -7.83 -14.16
CA ASP A 121 21.48 -9.18 -13.75
C ASP A 121 20.79 -9.67 -12.47
N ASN A 122 19.87 -8.90 -11.91
CA ASN A 122 19.17 -9.17 -10.64
C ASN A 122 20.07 -9.33 -9.40
N SER A 123 21.33 -8.89 -9.48
CA SER A 123 22.25 -8.87 -8.35
C SER A 123 21.73 -7.99 -7.21
N GLN A 124 21.74 -8.53 -6.00
CA GLN A 124 21.47 -7.77 -4.77
C GLN A 124 22.70 -7.00 -4.26
N ALA A 125 23.88 -7.28 -4.81
CA ALA A 125 25.09 -6.54 -4.45
C ALA A 125 25.05 -5.17 -5.13
N ILE A 126 25.13 -4.11 -4.33
CA ILE A 126 25.11 -2.74 -4.83
C ILE A 126 26.44 -2.41 -5.50
N ASN A 127 26.41 -1.92 -6.73
CA ASN A 127 27.58 -1.46 -7.47
C ASN A 127 28.37 -0.37 -6.67
N ALA A 128 29.70 -0.41 -6.70
CA ALA A 128 30.56 0.47 -5.92
C ALA A 128 30.37 1.96 -6.24
N ASP A 129 30.24 2.33 -7.52
CA ASP A 129 30.02 3.72 -7.93
C ASP A 129 28.63 4.21 -7.47
N ILE A 130 27.62 3.34 -7.50
CA ILE A 130 26.29 3.63 -6.94
C ILE A 130 26.34 3.77 -5.42
N GLN A 131 27.15 2.97 -4.72
CA GLN A 131 27.35 3.16 -3.27
C GLN A 131 28.00 4.50 -2.96
N GLN A 132 29.00 4.91 -3.75
CA GLN A 132 29.66 6.20 -3.59
C GLN A 132 28.70 7.36 -3.85
N TRP A 133 27.90 7.28 -4.92
CA TRP A 133 26.82 8.23 -5.21
C TRP A 133 25.81 8.31 -4.06
N ALA A 134 25.39 7.16 -3.54
CA ALA A 134 24.42 7.07 -2.45
C ALA A 134 24.90 7.66 -1.12
N ALA A 135 26.21 7.70 -0.88
CA ALA A 135 26.80 8.20 0.35
C ALA A 135 26.44 9.67 0.65
N ARG A 136 26.01 10.45 -0.35
CA ARG A 136 25.56 11.83 -0.14
C ARG A 136 24.21 11.92 0.58
N PHE A 137 23.39 10.87 0.52
CA PHE A 137 22.07 10.82 1.15
C PHE A 137 22.18 10.21 2.56
N ASN A 138 23.00 10.80 3.44
CA ASN A 138 23.47 10.28 4.74
C ASN A 138 22.46 9.51 5.63
N THR A 139 21.15 9.72 5.48
CA THR A 139 20.09 9.08 6.27
C THR A 139 19.31 7.99 5.53
N MET A 140 19.47 7.85 4.20
CA MET A 140 18.72 6.90 3.38
C MET A 140 19.40 5.53 3.31
N GLN A 141 18.62 4.49 3.07
CA GLN A 141 19.09 3.12 2.92
C GLN A 141 18.61 2.53 1.60
N PHE A 142 19.42 1.63 1.00
CA PHE A 142 18.99 0.88 -0.17
C PHE A 142 17.82 -0.04 0.17
N VAL A 143 16.79 -0.05 -0.67
CA VAL A 143 15.71 -1.04 -0.59
C VAL A 143 16.32 -2.40 -0.94
N LYS A 144 16.53 -3.24 0.08
CA LYS A 144 16.85 -4.67 -0.16
C LYS A 144 15.59 -5.30 -0.73
N SER A 145 15.71 -6.00 -1.86
CA SER A 145 14.58 -6.71 -2.47
C SER A 145 14.14 -7.85 -1.54
N SER A 146 13.29 -7.54 -0.57
CA SER A 146 12.31 -8.50 -0.09
C SER A 146 11.11 -8.32 -1.01
N GLN A 147 10.92 -9.26 -1.94
CA GLN A 147 9.64 -9.49 -2.61
C GLN A 147 8.59 -9.87 -1.56
N SER A 148 8.07 -8.87 -0.88
CA SER A 148 6.76 -8.79 -0.24
C SER A 148 6.50 -7.29 -0.13
N GLY A 149 5.99 -6.72 -1.23
CA GLY A 149 5.92 -5.28 -1.45
C GLY A 149 5.34 -4.52 -0.27
N LEU A 150 5.87 -3.31 -0.03
CA LEU A 150 5.20 -2.29 0.75
C LEU A 150 3.88 -1.96 0.04
N ALA A 151 2.88 -2.77 0.33
CA ALA A 151 1.58 -2.69 -0.30
C ALA A 151 0.65 -2.01 0.71
N PHE A 152 0.15 -0.84 0.32
CA PHE A 152 -0.88 -0.12 1.04
C PHE A 152 -2.20 -0.87 1.01
N ASP A 153 -2.38 -1.83 0.08
CA ASP A 153 -3.56 -2.65 -0.04
C ASP A 153 -3.98 -3.32 1.30
N GLY A 154 -5.28 -3.56 1.45
CA GLY A 154 -5.86 -4.21 2.62
C GLY A 154 -6.36 -3.23 3.68
N GLU A 155 -6.61 -3.76 4.87
CA GLU A 155 -7.11 -2.97 6.00
C GLU A 155 -5.95 -2.57 6.91
N TRP A 156 -5.87 -1.29 7.23
CA TRP A 156 -4.94 -0.71 8.19
C TRP A 156 -5.73 -0.12 9.34
N ALA A 157 -5.36 -0.46 10.56
CA ALA A 157 -6.09 -0.01 11.74
C ALA A 157 -5.13 0.40 12.85
N GLY A 158 -5.54 1.37 13.65
CA GLY A 158 -4.87 1.68 14.91
C GLY A 158 -5.86 2.21 15.93
N GLU A 159 -5.46 2.16 17.20
CA GLU A 159 -6.28 2.54 18.35
C GLU A 159 -5.43 3.39 19.30
N PHE A 160 -5.98 4.51 19.76
CA PHE A 160 -5.35 5.35 20.78
C PHE A 160 -6.15 5.29 22.08
N GLU A 161 -5.59 4.65 23.11
CA GLU A 161 -6.10 4.58 24.50
C GLU A 161 -7.60 4.24 24.67
N ASN A 162 -8.19 3.49 23.73
CA ASN A 162 -9.63 3.25 23.60
C ASN A 162 -10.48 4.54 23.42
N ASP A 163 -9.87 5.68 23.13
CA ASP A 163 -10.55 6.95 22.84
C ASP A 163 -10.88 7.12 21.36
N SER A 164 -9.95 6.76 20.49
CA SER A 164 -10.16 6.85 19.04
C SER A 164 -9.58 5.66 18.29
N THR A 165 -10.17 5.39 17.12
CA THR A 165 -9.69 4.40 16.15
C THR A 165 -9.69 5.03 14.76
N LEU A 166 -8.62 4.79 14.01
CA LEU A 166 -8.58 5.08 12.57
C LEU A 166 -8.48 3.76 11.82
N THR A 167 -9.31 3.60 10.80
CA THR A 167 -9.30 2.46 9.88
C THR A 167 -9.24 2.96 8.45
N LEU A 168 -8.31 2.43 7.67
CA LEU A 168 -8.21 2.62 6.23
C LEU A 168 -8.44 1.27 5.54
N ARG A 169 -9.32 1.22 4.54
CA ARG A 169 -9.46 0.06 3.66
C ARG A 169 -9.04 0.46 2.27
N LEU A 170 -7.92 -0.07 1.83
CA LEU A 170 -7.21 0.43 0.66
C LEU A 170 -7.13 -0.66 -0.41
N ALA A 171 -7.33 -0.26 -1.66
CA ALA A 171 -7.14 -1.06 -2.84
C ALA A 171 -6.14 -0.35 -3.75
N GLU A 172 -5.09 -1.08 -4.12
CA GLU A 172 -4.04 -0.59 -5.00
C GLU A 172 -4.26 -1.07 -6.43
N SER A 173 -3.99 -0.20 -7.40
CA SER A 173 -3.97 -0.54 -8.81
C SER A 173 -2.88 0.28 -9.49
N GLY A 174 -1.73 -0.35 -9.75
CA GLY A 174 -0.53 0.34 -10.20
C GLY A 174 -0.08 1.40 -9.19
N ASN A 175 0.09 2.64 -9.65
CA ASN A 175 0.46 3.78 -8.80
C ASN A 175 -0.74 4.49 -8.17
N ARG A 176 -1.95 3.93 -8.25
CA ARG A 176 -3.16 4.54 -7.69
C ARG A 176 -3.65 3.78 -6.47
N ILE A 177 -4.17 4.52 -5.51
CA ILE A 177 -4.87 3.98 -4.35
C ILE A 177 -6.29 4.50 -4.31
N THR A 178 -7.23 3.63 -3.97
CA THR A 178 -8.63 3.98 -3.69
C THR A 178 -9.08 3.25 -2.45
N GLY A 179 -10.05 3.79 -1.73
CA GLY A 179 -10.46 3.15 -0.50
C GLY A 179 -11.44 3.95 0.32
N SER A 180 -11.55 3.54 1.58
CA SER A 180 -12.32 4.25 2.58
C SER A 180 -11.46 4.65 3.77
N TYR A 181 -11.79 5.81 4.31
CA TYR A 181 -11.27 6.39 5.55
C TYR A 181 -12.40 6.38 6.59
N CYS A 182 -12.17 5.78 7.75
CA CYS A 182 -13.13 5.74 8.86
C CYS A 182 -12.43 6.09 10.17
N TYR A 183 -12.82 7.22 10.76
CA TYR A 183 -12.28 7.68 12.03
C TYR A 183 -13.37 7.78 13.09
N VAL A 184 -13.20 7.01 14.16
CA VAL A 184 -14.08 7.06 15.32
C VAL A 184 -13.31 7.74 16.44
N SER A 185 -13.84 8.82 17.00
CA SER A 185 -13.20 9.57 18.08
C SER A 185 -14.13 9.82 19.25
N ARG A 186 -13.56 10.28 20.37
CA ARG A 186 -14.28 10.61 21.61
C ARG A 186 -15.07 9.40 22.15
N ARG A 187 -14.42 8.24 22.21
CA ARG A 187 -14.97 6.96 22.69
C ARG A 187 -16.23 6.53 21.93
N GLY A 188 -16.24 6.78 20.63
CA GLY A 188 -17.37 6.50 19.76
C GLY A 188 -18.17 7.73 19.36
N ASN A 189 -18.25 8.77 20.20
CA ASN A 189 -19.24 9.85 20.08
C ASN A 189 -19.14 10.67 18.80
N ARG A 190 -18.09 10.48 18.01
CA ARG A 190 -17.96 11.00 16.65
C ARG A 190 -17.53 9.86 15.74
N ILE A 191 -18.34 9.56 14.73
CA ILE A 191 -18.12 8.50 13.76
C ILE A 191 -18.03 9.15 12.38
N ASP A 192 -16.81 9.43 11.94
CA ASP A 192 -16.50 9.95 10.60
C ASP A 192 -16.15 8.78 9.69
N CYS A 193 -17.17 8.00 9.33
CA CYS A 193 -17.04 6.82 8.48
C CYS A 193 -18.04 6.89 7.34
N PRO A 194 -17.63 6.53 6.11
CA PRO A 194 -18.51 6.47 4.95
C PRO A 194 -19.46 5.28 5.07
N GLU A 195 -20.46 5.22 4.20
CA GLU A 195 -21.28 4.01 4.05
C GLU A 195 -20.42 2.83 3.54
N GLU A 196 -20.90 1.59 3.70
CA GLU A 196 -20.07 0.38 3.53
C GLU A 196 -19.41 0.24 2.15
N ASP A 197 -20.07 0.73 1.10
CA ASP A 197 -19.57 0.67 -0.28
C ASP A 197 -19.02 2.01 -0.78
N GLU A 198 -19.10 3.06 0.04
CA GLU A 198 -18.64 4.38 -0.34
C GLU A 198 -17.12 4.47 -0.20
N ARG A 199 -16.46 4.83 -1.30
CA ARG A 199 -15.03 5.13 -1.35
C ARG A 199 -14.84 6.64 -1.24
N ASN A 200 -14.53 7.09 -0.04
CA ASN A 200 -14.27 8.50 0.26
C ASN A 200 -12.78 8.84 0.28
N LEU A 201 -11.88 7.95 -0.16
CA LEU A 201 -10.44 8.17 -0.22
C LEU A 201 -9.85 7.72 -1.55
N SER A 202 -8.98 8.56 -2.14
CA SER A 202 -8.21 8.21 -3.34
C SER A 202 -6.87 8.92 -3.37
N GLY A 203 -5.89 8.41 -4.12
CA GLY A 203 -4.57 9.01 -4.16
C GLY A 203 -3.60 8.35 -5.12
N THR A 204 -2.34 8.76 -5.01
CA THR A 204 -1.22 8.24 -5.80
C THR A 204 -0.09 7.78 -4.92
N ILE A 205 0.52 6.65 -5.28
CA ILE A 205 1.62 5.99 -4.57
C ILE A 205 2.95 6.39 -5.20
N ALA A 206 3.92 6.75 -4.35
CA ALA A 206 5.31 6.98 -4.70
C ALA A 206 6.20 6.30 -3.63
N GLY A 207 6.77 5.15 -3.98
CA GLY A 207 7.62 4.37 -3.05
C GLY A 207 6.84 3.88 -1.83
N ASN A 208 7.29 4.25 -0.63
CA ASN A 208 6.63 3.91 0.63
C ASN A 208 5.62 4.98 1.09
N ARG A 209 5.29 5.96 0.24
CA ARG A 209 4.31 7.01 0.54
C ARG A 209 3.13 7.01 -0.42
N ALA A 210 1.97 7.42 0.07
CA ALA A 210 0.81 7.73 -0.75
C ALA A 210 0.23 9.09 -0.36
N ASN A 211 0.08 9.97 -1.34
CA ASN A 211 -0.63 11.23 -1.19
C ASN A 211 -2.11 10.97 -1.46
N VAL A 212 -2.96 11.19 -0.46
CA VAL A 212 -4.39 10.86 -0.54
C VAL A 212 -5.25 12.11 -0.34
N GLU A 213 -6.32 12.18 -1.13
CA GLU A 213 -7.44 13.07 -0.93
C GLU A 213 -8.61 12.26 -0.33
N PHE A 214 -9.29 12.83 0.67
CA PHE A 214 -10.40 12.18 1.34
C PHE A 214 -11.53 13.16 1.69
N ASN A 215 -12.74 12.63 1.83
CA ASN A 215 -13.94 13.36 2.24
C ASN A 215 -14.45 12.83 3.59
N SER A 216 -14.88 13.74 4.45
CA SER A 216 -15.53 13.44 5.73
C SER A 216 -17.02 13.14 5.51
N SER A 217 -17.57 12.19 6.27
CA SER A 217 -19.02 11.93 6.28
C SER A 217 -19.83 13.08 6.93
N PHE A 218 -19.16 14.05 7.54
CA PHE A 218 -19.76 15.29 8.05
C PHE A 218 -19.82 16.43 7.01
N GLY A 219 -19.64 16.10 5.73
CA GLY A 219 -19.78 17.02 4.61
C GLY A 219 -18.52 17.82 4.27
N GLY A 220 -17.43 17.63 5.02
CA GLY A 220 -16.12 18.18 4.66
C GLY A 220 -15.56 17.48 3.42
N VAL A 221 -15.10 18.23 2.43
CA VAL A 221 -14.58 17.71 1.15
C VAL A 221 -13.16 18.17 0.86
N GLY A 222 -12.38 17.34 0.16
CA GLY A 222 -11.04 17.70 -0.33
C GLY A 222 -9.98 17.76 0.77
N GLY A 223 -10.12 16.99 1.84
CA GLY A 223 -9.06 16.82 2.83
C GLY A 223 -7.87 16.10 2.22
N ARG A 224 -6.65 16.44 2.64
CA ARG A 224 -5.41 15.86 2.12
C ARG A 224 -4.58 15.28 3.25
N ALA A 225 -4.10 14.06 3.06
CA ALA A 225 -3.21 13.38 3.99
C ALA A 225 -2.08 12.65 3.27
N VAL A 226 -1.02 12.35 4.01
CA VAL A 226 0.08 11.50 3.59
C VAL A 226 -0.01 10.20 4.38
N LEU A 227 0.05 9.08 3.65
CA LEU A 227 0.28 7.76 4.22
C LEU A 227 1.76 7.42 4.02
N GLU A 228 2.48 7.02 5.05
CA GLU A 228 3.88 6.58 4.94
C GLU A 228 4.07 5.23 5.64
N ILE A 229 4.46 4.20 4.90
CA ILE A 229 4.78 2.89 5.47
C ILE A 229 6.20 2.93 6.03
N LYS A 230 6.33 2.66 7.33
CA LYS A 230 7.58 2.54 8.09
C LYS A 230 7.67 1.14 8.68
N GLY A 231 8.32 0.22 7.96
CA GLY A 231 8.41 -1.18 8.36
C GLY A 231 7.02 -1.86 8.33
N SER A 232 6.50 -2.25 9.50
CA SER A 232 5.19 -2.89 9.64
C SER A 232 4.06 -1.94 10.02
N GLU A 233 4.36 -0.65 10.16
CA GLU A 233 3.41 0.40 10.50
C GLU A 233 3.19 1.36 9.34
N MET A 234 2.03 2.01 9.31
CA MET A 234 1.72 3.12 8.43
C MET A 234 1.42 4.36 9.28
N GLU A 235 2.10 5.47 9.01
CA GLU A 235 1.74 6.76 9.56
C GLU A 235 0.73 7.46 8.65
N TRP A 236 -0.37 7.89 9.23
CA TRP A 236 -1.26 8.92 8.67
C TRP A 236 -0.80 10.28 9.19
N LEU A 237 -0.65 11.25 8.28
CA LEU A 237 -0.41 12.66 8.59
C LEU A 237 -1.39 13.54 7.80
N LEU A 238 -2.24 14.30 8.51
CA LEU A 238 -3.11 15.28 7.88
C LEU A 238 -2.28 16.47 7.37
N VAL A 239 -2.42 16.79 6.09
CA VAL A 239 -1.76 17.93 5.45
C VAL A 239 -2.71 19.11 5.35
N THR A 240 -3.95 18.86 4.92
CA THR A 240 -4.97 19.90 4.78
C THR A 240 -6.31 19.34 5.24
N PRO A 241 -7.01 19.97 6.20
CA PRO A 241 -8.31 19.50 6.63
C PRO A 241 -9.35 19.65 5.49
N PRO A 242 -10.37 18.78 5.43
CA PRO A 242 -11.51 18.95 4.54
C PRO A 242 -12.15 20.34 4.65
N GLN A 243 -12.65 20.85 3.53
CA GLN A 243 -13.26 22.18 3.41
C GLN A 243 -14.78 22.05 3.24
N LYS A 244 -15.53 23.15 3.46
CA LYS A 244 -17.00 23.25 3.20
C LYS A 244 -17.88 22.26 3.99
N GLY A 245 -17.44 21.83 5.16
CA GLY A 245 -18.20 21.03 6.10
C GLY A 245 -17.44 20.88 7.41
N ASN A 246 -17.96 20.07 8.33
CA ASN A 246 -17.18 19.68 9.50
C ASN A 246 -16.30 18.49 9.15
N ASP A 247 -15.20 18.34 9.87
CA ASP A 247 -14.37 17.15 9.87
C ASP A 247 -13.84 16.90 11.28
N TYR A 248 -13.40 15.67 11.52
CA TYR A 248 -12.77 15.30 12.78
C TYR A 248 -11.47 14.55 12.55
N ALA A 249 -10.82 14.77 11.40
CA ALA A 249 -9.68 13.95 11.02
C ALA A 249 -8.51 14.11 12.00
N PRO A 250 -7.83 13.02 12.39
CA PRO A 250 -6.70 13.11 13.29
C PRO A 250 -5.53 13.78 12.57
N LEU A 251 -4.81 14.65 13.28
CA LEU A 251 -3.59 15.27 12.75
C LEU A 251 -2.53 14.22 12.41
N ARG A 252 -2.36 13.24 13.30
CA ARG A 252 -1.43 12.12 13.13
C ARG A 252 -2.03 10.85 13.68
N TYR A 253 -1.68 9.73 13.07
CA TYR A 253 -2.10 8.43 13.55
C TYR A 253 -1.13 7.33 13.10
N THR A 254 -0.87 6.36 13.98
CA THR A 254 -0.07 5.18 13.62
C THR A 254 -1.01 4.00 13.43
N LEU A 255 -0.89 3.35 12.29
CA LEU A 255 -1.70 2.22 11.86
C LEU A 255 -0.81 0.99 11.72
N ARG A 256 -1.40 -0.17 11.95
CA ARG A 256 -0.78 -1.46 11.63
C ARG A 256 -1.65 -2.14 10.59
N LYS A 257 -1.03 -2.89 9.70
CA LYS A 257 -1.77 -3.74 8.76
C LYS A 257 -2.59 -4.67 9.64
N ALA A 258 -3.91 -4.58 9.56
CA ALA A 258 -4.75 -5.55 10.21
C ALA A 258 -4.30 -6.90 9.65
N ALA A 259 -4.04 -7.87 10.53
CA ALA A 259 -3.91 -9.25 10.08
C ALA A 259 -5.07 -9.48 9.11
N SER A 260 -4.80 -9.96 7.90
CA SER A 260 -5.83 -10.11 6.89
C SER A 260 -6.89 -11.06 7.43
N VAL A 261 -7.89 -10.51 8.12
CA VAL A 261 -9.08 -11.24 8.47
C VAL A 261 -9.87 -11.18 7.18
N GLN A 262 -9.47 -12.02 6.22
CA GLN A 262 -10.14 -12.29 4.95
C GLN A 262 -11.63 -12.68 5.14
N ASN A 263 -12.15 -12.65 6.37
CA ASN A 263 -13.47 -13.13 6.73
C ASN A 263 -14.13 -12.30 7.85
N ALA A 264 -13.65 -11.10 8.22
CA ALA A 264 -14.34 -10.32 9.25
C ALA A 264 -15.73 -9.93 8.76
N GLU A 265 -16.76 -10.54 9.34
CA GLU A 265 -18.15 -10.28 8.94
C GLU A 265 -18.70 -9.15 9.81
N THR A 266 -19.44 -8.22 9.17
CA THR A 266 -20.19 -7.16 9.85
C THR A 266 -21.68 -7.41 9.64
N ARG A 267 -22.48 -7.26 10.70
CA ARG A 267 -23.95 -7.29 10.60
C ARG A 267 -24.53 -6.09 11.33
N LYS A 268 -25.50 -5.45 10.69
CA LYS A 268 -26.19 -4.27 11.23
C LYS A 268 -27.56 -4.67 11.78
N LEU A 269 -27.83 -4.28 13.01
CA LEU A 269 -29.06 -4.48 13.76
C LEU A 269 -29.72 -3.13 13.99
N ASP A 270 -31.00 -3.03 13.65
CA ASP A 270 -31.84 -1.89 13.99
C ASP A 270 -32.86 -2.25 15.07
N THR A 271 -32.96 -1.44 16.12
CA THR A 271 -33.99 -1.55 17.17
C THR A 271 -34.79 -0.25 17.24
N GLU A 272 -35.85 -0.23 18.06
CA GLU A 272 -36.63 0.99 18.29
C GLU A 272 -35.77 2.19 18.71
N LYS A 273 -34.75 1.99 19.58
CA LYS A 273 -33.95 3.09 20.14
C LYS A 273 -32.50 3.12 19.67
N PHE A 274 -32.01 2.09 18.98
CA PHE A 274 -30.60 1.97 18.64
C PHE A 274 -30.38 1.49 17.21
N ALA A 275 -29.36 2.02 16.55
CA ALA A 275 -28.73 1.43 15.38
C ALA A 275 -27.40 0.81 15.82
N ILE A 276 -27.16 -0.45 15.48
CA ILE A 276 -26.06 -1.25 16.03
C ILE A 276 -25.31 -1.94 14.91
N SER A 277 -23.99 -1.79 14.84
CA SER A 277 -23.12 -2.60 13.99
C SER A 277 -22.34 -3.58 14.85
N LEU A 278 -22.44 -4.86 14.54
CA LEU A 278 -21.65 -5.91 15.15
C LEU A 278 -20.57 -6.35 14.16
N ILE A 279 -19.35 -6.57 14.65
CA ILE A 279 -18.23 -7.03 13.82
C ILE A 279 -17.62 -8.27 14.47
N ASN A 280 -17.52 -9.36 13.72
CA ASN A 280 -16.77 -10.54 14.11
C ASN A 280 -15.38 -10.48 13.47
N LYS A 281 -14.34 -10.20 14.27
CA LYS A 281 -12.96 -10.11 13.77
C LYS A 281 -12.27 -11.46 13.58
N CYS A 282 -12.94 -12.56 13.89
CA CYS A 282 -12.40 -13.91 13.75
C CYS A 282 -12.94 -14.63 12.51
N GLY A 283 -14.00 -14.10 11.88
CA GLY A 283 -14.64 -14.76 10.75
C GLY A 283 -16.14 -14.47 10.65
N ARG A 284 -16.89 -15.50 10.23
CA ARG A 284 -18.35 -15.45 10.11
C ARG A 284 -19.04 -15.34 11.46
N PHE A 285 -20.24 -14.75 11.50
CA PHE A 285 -21.02 -14.54 12.71
C PHE A 285 -21.39 -15.82 13.48
N GLU A 286 -21.55 -16.94 12.77
CA GLU A 286 -21.81 -18.26 13.36
C GLU A 286 -20.53 -18.99 13.83
N GLY A 287 -19.35 -18.37 13.66
CA GLY A 287 -18.06 -18.89 14.09
C GLY A 287 -17.61 -18.33 15.44
N GLU A 288 -16.84 -19.12 16.18
CA GLU A 288 -16.33 -18.74 17.50
C GLU A 288 -15.42 -17.51 17.44
N CYS A 289 -15.62 -16.55 18.35
CA CYS A 289 -14.79 -15.35 18.38
C CYS A 289 -14.76 -14.66 19.75
N ASP A 290 -13.55 -14.40 20.25
CA ASP A 290 -13.28 -13.59 21.44
C ASP A 290 -12.93 -12.13 21.11
N GLN A 291 -12.99 -11.75 19.83
CA GLN A 291 -12.68 -10.42 19.30
C GLN A 291 -13.90 -9.75 18.64
N MET A 292 -15.09 -9.88 19.25
CA MET A 292 -16.29 -9.20 18.75
C MET A 292 -16.25 -7.69 19.05
N VAL A 293 -16.80 -6.88 18.15
CA VAL A 293 -17.01 -5.44 18.36
C VAL A 293 -18.49 -5.11 18.26
N TYR A 294 -18.96 -4.23 19.15
CA TYR A 294 -20.29 -3.63 19.13
C TYR A 294 -20.13 -2.13 18.97
N LEU A 295 -20.76 -1.56 17.95
CA LEU A 295 -20.87 -0.12 17.73
C LEU A 295 -22.34 0.24 17.80
N GLY A 296 -22.77 0.97 18.82
CA GLY A 296 -24.17 1.38 19.00
C GLY A 296 -24.34 2.88 18.88
N VAL A 297 -25.41 3.31 18.22
CA VAL A 297 -25.89 4.70 18.14
C VAL A 297 -27.30 4.76 18.72
N ARG A 298 -27.52 5.61 19.71
CA ARG A 298 -28.84 5.89 20.29
C ARG A 298 -29.56 6.92 19.44
N LYS A 299 -30.74 6.56 18.94
CA LYS A 299 -31.52 7.38 18.00
C LYS A 299 -32.04 8.69 18.59
N SER A 300 -32.25 8.76 19.91
CA SER A 300 -32.86 9.93 20.57
C SER A 300 -31.94 11.15 20.59
N ASP A 301 -30.63 10.94 20.67
CA ASP A 301 -29.64 12.00 20.89
C ASP A 301 -28.35 11.81 20.08
N ASN A 302 -28.29 10.79 19.22
CA ASN A 302 -27.11 10.36 18.47
C ASN A 302 -25.88 10.06 19.35
N SER A 303 -26.08 9.79 20.65
CA SER A 303 -25.01 9.28 21.51
C SER A 303 -24.56 7.92 21.03
N THR A 304 -23.28 7.60 21.18
CA THR A 304 -22.74 6.35 20.65
C THR A 304 -21.91 5.61 21.67
N ILE A 305 -21.60 4.35 21.39
CA ILE A 305 -20.73 3.53 22.22
C ILE A 305 -20.01 2.48 21.36
N SER A 306 -18.75 2.21 21.70
CA SER A 306 -17.96 1.11 21.14
C SER A 306 -17.55 0.15 22.25
N LEU A 307 -17.80 -1.15 22.07
CA LEU A 307 -17.51 -2.18 23.07
C LEU A 307 -16.79 -3.38 22.44
N LYS A 308 -15.86 -3.96 23.19
CA LYS A 308 -15.19 -5.23 22.89
C LYS A 308 -15.93 -6.37 23.60
N GLY A 309 -16.05 -7.52 22.94
CA GLY A 309 -16.85 -8.63 23.42
C GLY A 309 -16.50 -9.96 22.78
N LYS A 310 -17.36 -10.95 22.97
CA LYS A 310 -17.19 -12.31 22.47
C LYS A 310 -18.51 -12.96 22.07
N THR A 311 -18.45 -14.06 21.33
CA THR A 311 -19.60 -14.90 21.00
C THR A 311 -20.29 -15.45 22.26
N LEU A 312 -21.59 -15.64 22.16
CA LEU A 312 -22.46 -16.19 23.20
C LEU A 312 -22.91 -17.59 22.79
N HIS A 313 -22.76 -18.54 23.70
CA HIS A 313 -23.19 -19.92 23.52
C HIS A 313 -24.49 -20.20 24.28
N ASP A 314 -25.30 -21.08 23.71
CA ASP A 314 -26.33 -21.80 24.46
C ASP A 314 -25.70 -22.96 25.28
N PRO A 315 -26.47 -23.63 26.15
CA PRO A 315 -25.97 -24.78 26.91
C PRO A 315 -25.51 -25.98 26.06
N ALA A 316 -25.91 -26.05 24.79
CA ALA A 316 -25.50 -27.08 23.85
C ALA A 316 -24.20 -26.71 23.09
N GLY A 317 -23.63 -25.53 23.36
CA GLY A 317 -22.42 -25.04 22.71
C GLY A 317 -22.67 -24.42 21.33
N LYS A 318 -23.92 -24.12 20.98
CA LYS A 318 -24.24 -23.40 19.73
C LYS A 318 -24.10 -21.90 19.94
N ILE A 319 -23.50 -21.21 18.97
CA ILE A 319 -23.42 -19.75 18.97
C ILE A 319 -24.80 -19.16 18.67
N ILE A 320 -25.33 -18.39 19.62
CA ILE A 320 -26.68 -17.80 19.57
C ILE A 320 -26.67 -16.28 19.64
N GLY A 321 -25.50 -15.67 19.81
CA GLY A 321 -25.39 -14.24 20.03
C GLY A 321 -23.97 -13.77 20.29
N SER A 322 -23.86 -12.60 20.90
CA SER A 322 -22.63 -12.03 21.43
C SER A 322 -22.87 -11.25 22.72
N THR A 323 -21.80 -11.10 23.51
CA THR A 323 -21.82 -10.38 24.79
C THR A 323 -20.69 -9.38 24.88
N TYR A 324 -20.98 -8.23 25.48
CA TYR A 324 -20.07 -7.10 25.64
C TYR A 324 -20.21 -6.51 27.05
N LYS A 325 -19.18 -5.82 27.53
CA LYS A 325 -19.19 -5.21 28.87
C LYS A 325 -18.68 -3.77 28.85
N ASN A 326 -19.31 -2.93 29.65
CA ASN A 326 -18.81 -1.60 30.01
C ASN A 326 -18.95 -1.41 31.52
N GLY A 327 -17.86 -1.62 32.26
CA GLY A 327 -17.89 -1.69 33.72
C GLY A 327 -18.84 -2.80 34.21
N GLU A 328 -19.82 -2.42 35.02
CA GLU A 328 -20.84 -3.32 35.58
C GLU A 328 -22.00 -3.62 34.62
N ILE A 329 -22.05 -2.94 33.46
CA ILE A 329 -23.13 -3.07 32.49
C ILE A 329 -22.77 -4.14 31.46
N ALA A 330 -23.66 -5.11 31.29
CA ALA A 330 -23.56 -6.14 30.25
C ALA A 330 -24.52 -5.83 29.10
N TYR A 331 -24.04 -6.03 27.88
CA TYR A 331 -24.82 -5.91 26.66
C TYR A 331 -24.82 -7.27 26.00
N THR A 332 -26.01 -7.80 25.73
CA THR A 332 -26.21 -9.10 25.10
C THR A 332 -27.05 -8.91 23.85
N VAL A 333 -26.54 -9.40 22.72
CA VAL A 333 -27.31 -9.46 21.48
C VAL A 333 -27.56 -10.92 21.13
N THR A 334 -28.82 -11.32 21.02
CA THR A 334 -29.18 -12.64 20.47
C THR A 334 -29.46 -12.53 18.98
N TYR A 335 -29.10 -13.56 18.20
CA TYR A 335 -29.21 -13.52 16.74
C TYR A 335 -30.55 -14.05 16.20
N ALA A 336 -31.22 -14.94 16.94
CA ALA A 336 -32.51 -15.51 16.55
C ALA A 336 -33.33 -15.91 17.81
N PRO A 337 -34.37 -15.15 18.19
CA PRO A 337 -34.78 -13.88 17.59
C PRO A 337 -33.75 -12.77 17.86
N VAL A 338 -33.73 -11.77 16.97
CA VAL A 338 -32.80 -10.64 17.11
C VAL A 338 -33.26 -9.75 18.26
N LYS A 339 -32.44 -9.65 19.31
CA LYS A 339 -32.79 -8.90 20.52
C LYS A 339 -31.56 -8.30 21.17
N LEU A 340 -31.68 -7.05 21.60
CA LEU A 340 -30.73 -6.39 22.49
C LEU A 340 -31.24 -6.46 23.93
N VAL A 341 -30.39 -6.90 24.85
CA VAL A 341 -30.60 -6.80 26.30
C VAL A 341 -29.41 -6.08 26.92
N VAL A 342 -29.68 -5.04 27.70
CA VAL A 342 -28.68 -4.34 28.50
C VAL A 342 -29.03 -4.50 29.96
N SER A 343 -28.11 -4.99 30.78
CA SER A 343 -28.36 -5.27 32.19
C SER A 343 -27.23 -4.80 33.10
N LYS A 344 -27.59 -4.53 34.36
CA LYS A 344 -26.66 -4.31 35.47
C LYS A 344 -26.91 -5.40 36.51
N GLY A 345 -26.05 -6.41 36.54
CA GLY A 345 -26.31 -7.62 37.32
C GLY A 345 -27.63 -8.28 36.90
N ASN A 346 -28.55 -8.49 37.85
CA ASN A 346 -29.87 -9.09 37.59
C ASN A 346 -30.93 -8.09 37.12
N HIS A 347 -30.61 -6.79 37.03
CA HIS A 347 -31.56 -5.77 36.65
C HIS A 347 -31.45 -5.44 35.15
N VAL A 348 -32.54 -5.62 34.41
CA VAL A 348 -32.63 -5.28 32.98
C VAL A 348 -32.91 -3.79 32.82
N LEU A 349 -32.00 -3.08 32.13
CA LEU A 349 -32.10 -1.65 31.84
C LEU A 349 -32.76 -1.39 30.49
N VAL A 350 -32.48 -2.25 29.51
CA VAL A 350 -33.01 -2.18 28.16
C VAL A 350 -33.31 -3.60 27.69
N GLU A 351 -34.47 -3.81 27.11
CA GLU A 351 -34.80 -5.00 26.34
C GLU A 351 -35.58 -4.57 25.10
N GLN A 352 -35.02 -4.83 23.93
CA GLN A 352 -35.61 -4.44 22.65
C GLN A 352 -35.42 -5.52 21.60
N SER A 353 -36.52 -5.90 20.96
CA SER A 353 -36.47 -6.63 19.70
C SER A 353 -35.85 -5.74 18.61
N GLY A 354 -35.20 -6.38 17.65
CA GLY A 354 -34.68 -5.69 16.49
C GLY A 354 -34.78 -6.53 15.22
N GLN A 355 -34.20 -6.00 14.17
CA GLN A 355 -34.16 -6.60 12.84
C GLN A 355 -32.76 -6.43 12.25
N TRP A 356 -32.30 -7.45 11.52
CA TRP A 356 -31.09 -7.32 10.72
C TRP A 356 -31.38 -6.41 9.53
N LEU A 357 -30.50 -5.45 9.29
CA LEU A 357 -30.48 -4.67 8.06
C LEU A 357 -29.72 -5.47 7.01
N LYS A 358 -30.21 -5.41 5.77
CA LYS A 358 -29.61 -6.08 4.61
C LYS A 358 -28.39 -5.34 4.09
#